data_AF-A0A8J4CLS7-F1
#
_entry.id   AF-A0A8J4CLS7-F1
#
_cell.length_a   1.000
_cell.length_b   1.000
_cell.length_c   1.000
_cell.angle_alpha   90.00
_cell.angle_beta   90.00
_cell.angle_gamma   90.00
#
_symmetry.space_group_name_H-M   'P 1'
#
loop_
_entity.id
_entity.type
_entity.pdbx_description
1 polymer ?
#
loop_
_entity_poly.entity_id
_entity_poly.type
_entity_poly.pdbx_seq_one_letter_code
_entity_poly.pdbx_strand_id
1 'polypeptide(L)'
;MGKKQQHDTDATPQRPAIRGDRSSLEDFKGWMAKAGITWDTSLIQLRAGDQSPNDASGHGVDMNGVGAVPPVQGDAPWAVFAVSDIPEGRVLATIPRHTVLSAANSGLADVLALEQLGGGLALVAAVMYEAARGSGSKWYGYLSSLPPLEYLPVFWSEEELQRLEGTDVGGRAKADREAMAADFEAELAPLLFRYPKRLGPLTHGWNVGAFMRAASWVASRAFYVDEHHGDALVPLADVFNHKAARVDLRG
;
A
#
# COMPACT_ATOMS: atom_id res chain seq x y z
N MET A 1 4.49 58.69 -8.15
CA MET A 1 5.88 58.22 -7.95
C MET A 1 5.91 57.37 -6.69
N GLY A 2 6.14 56.06 -6.65
CA GLY A 2 6.80 55.17 -7.59
C GLY A 2 8.05 54.56 -6.95
N LYS A 3 8.01 53.23 -6.70
CA LYS A 3 9.06 52.20 -6.38
C LYS A 3 8.67 51.40 -5.10
N LYS A 4 8.24 50.11 -5.13
CA LYS A 4 8.84 48.82 -5.61
C LYS A 4 10.30 48.71 -5.13
N GLN A 5 10.82 47.69 -4.45
CA GLN A 5 10.59 46.23 -4.24
C GLN A 5 11.20 45.90 -2.85
N GLN A 6 11.05 44.75 -2.19
CA GLN A 6 11.24 43.39 -2.68
C GLN A 6 10.64 42.40 -1.66
N HIS A 7 9.82 41.47 -2.16
CA HIS A 7 9.43 40.25 -1.45
C HIS A 7 10.66 39.37 -1.33
N ASP A 8 10.96 38.92 -0.11
CA ASP A 8 11.91 37.85 0.12
C ASP A 8 11.14 36.54 0.32
N THR A 9 11.34 35.67 -0.67
CA THR A 9 11.21 34.21 -0.72
C THR A 9 10.31 33.52 0.32
N ASP A 10 9.09 33.21 -0.11
CA ASP A 10 8.20 32.21 0.47
C ASP A 10 8.82 30.81 0.22
N ALA A 11 9.62 30.34 1.17
CA ALA A 11 10.15 28.99 1.16
C ALA A 11 9.02 28.03 1.53
N THR A 12 8.30 27.53 0.54
CA THR A 12 7.37 26.41 0.70
C THR A 12 8.10 25.27 1.42
N PRO A 13 7.59 24.76 2.57
CA PRO A 13 8.19 23.62 3.22
C PRO A 13 8.18 22.44 2.25
N GLN A 14 9.36 22.07 1.74
CA GLN A 14 9.50 20.91 0.88
C GLN A 14 9.18 19.65 1.68
N ARG A 15 8.22 18.87 1.17
CA ARG A 15 7.91 17.51 1.62
C ARG A 15 9.22 16.73 1.78
N PRO A 16 9.48 16.03 2.90
CA PRO A 16 10.52 15.03 2.90
C PRO A 16 10.12 13.95 1.89
N ALA A 17 10.82 13.90 0.76
CA ALA A 17 10.65 12.83 -0.20
C ALA A 17 11.05 11.53 0.50
N ILE A 18 10.07 10.71 0.89
CA ILE A 18 10.35 9.34 1.31
C ILE A 18 10.69 8.56 0.03
N ARG A 19 11.91 8.75 -0.48
CA ARG A 19 12.51 7.91 -1.51
C ARG A 19 12.78 6.55 -0.89
N GLY A 20 11.81 5.66 -0.98
CA GLY A 20 12.10 4.23 -0.94
C GLY A 20 12.30 3.80 -2.38
N ASP A 21 13.53 3.44 -2.76
CA ASP A 21 13.77 2.81 -4.06
C ASP A 21 13.04 1.46 -4.05
N ARG A 22 11.85 1.43 -4.67
CA ARG A 22 11.17 0.17 -4.94
C ARG A 22 12.03 -0.68 -5.88
N SER A 23 11.97 -2.00 -5.70
CA SER A 23 12.66 -2.92 -6.61
C SER A 23 12.12 -2.77 -8.04
N SER A 24 12.94 -3.12 -9.03
CA SER A 24 12.51 -3.05 -10.41
C SER A 24 11.37 -4.04 -10.70
N LEU A 25 10.61 -3.79 -11.76
CA LEU A 25 9.59 -4.74 -12.21
C LEU A 25 10.19 -6.10 -12.57
N GLU A 26 11.42 -6.12 -13.09
CA GLU A 26 12.12 -7.37 -13.43
C GLU A 26 12.51 -8.16 -12.18
N ASP A 27 12.93 -7.49 -11.10
CA ASP A 27 13.17 -8.15 -9.82
C ASP A 27 11.87 -8.76 -9.25
N PHE A 28 10.76 -8.01 -9.33
CA PHE A 28 9.46 -8.49 -8.86
C PHE A 28 8.97 -9.69 -9.68
N LYS A 29 9.04 -9.63 -11.01
CA LYS A 29 8.74 -10.78 -11.89
C LYS A 29 9.64 -11.98 -11.60
N GLY A 30 10.93 -11.75 -11.39
CA GLY A 30 11.89 -12.80 -11.04
C GLY A 30 11.57 -13.47 -9.71
N TRP A 31 11.15 -12.69 -8.71
CA TRP A 31 10.66 -13.23 -7.44
C TRP A 31 9.38 -14.04 -7.62
N MET A 32 8.38 -13.52 -8.36
CA MET A 32 7.13 -14.23 -8.63
C MET A 32 7.36 -15.59 -9.32
N ALA A 33 8.21 -15.62 -10.34
CA ALA A 33 8.56 -16.86 -11.04
C ALA A 33 9.21 -17.90 -10.10
N LYS A 34 10.14 -17.47 -9.23
CA LYS A 34 10.77 -18.34 -8.23
C LYS A 34 9.78 -18.84 -7.18
N ALA A 35 8.78 -18.03 -6.84
CA ALA A 35 7.71 -18.37 -5.92
C ALA A 35 6.64 -19.29 -6.56
N GLY A 36 6.73 -19.58 -7.86
CA GLY A 36 5.75 -20.41 -8.58
C GLY A 36 4.46 -19.67 -8.94
N ILE A 37 4.46 -18.33 -8.90
CA ILE A 37 3.38 -17.52 -9.43
C ILE A 37 3.54 -17.45 -10.94
N THR A 38 2.48 -17.79 -11.66
CA THR A 38 2.46 -17.81 -13.12
C THR A 38 1.32 -16.97 -13.66
N TRP A 39 1.54 -16.29 -14.77
CA TRP A 39 0.50 -15.59 -15.51
C TRP A 39 0.67 -15.79 -17.01
N ASP A 40 -0.44 -15.65 -17.74
CA ASP A 40 -0.43 -15.79 -19.19
C ASP A 40 0.11 -14.51 -19.85
N THR A 41 1.37 -14.54 -20.24
CA THR A 41 2.05 -13.41 -20.91
C THR A 41 1.50 -13.10 -22.30
N SER A 42 0.71 -14.00 -22.89
CA SER A 42 0.01 -13.78 -24.17
C SER A 42 -1.35 -13.08 -23.99
N LEU A 43 -1.84 -12.97 -22.75
CA LEU A 43 -3.07 -12.28 -22.40
C LEU A 43 -2.82 -11.00 -21.61
N ILE A 44 -1.87 -11.01 -20.68
CA ILE A 44 -1.59 -9.87 -19.80
C ILE A 44 -0.09 -9.57 -19.65
N GLN A 45 0.19 -8.30 -19.40
CA GLN A 45 1.53 -7.82 -19.09
C GLN A 45 1.51 -6.86 -17.90
N LEU A 46 2.56 -6.89 -17.09
CA LEU A 46 2.76 -5.92 -16.04
C LEU A 46 3.59 -4.75 -16.57
N ARG A 47 3.22 -3.53 -16.20
CA ARG A 47 3.93 -2.28 -16.50
C ARG A 47 3.80 -1.32 -15.32
N ALA A 48 4.56 -0.23 -15.31
CA ALA A 48 4.22 0.91 -14.45
C ALA A 48 2.87 1.48 -14.91
N GLY A 49 1.99 1.85 -13.98
CA GLY A 49 0.71 2.48 -14.31
C GLY A 49 0.89 3.82 -15.03
N ASP A 50 -0.02 4.14 -15.94
CA ASP A 50 -0.04 5.44 -16.61
C ASP A 50 -0.50 6.53 -15.64
N GLN A 51 0.28 7.61 -15.50
CA GLN A 51 -0.07 8.79 -14.70
C GLN A 51 -0.98 9.77 -15.47
N SER A 52 -1.89 9.27 -16.31
CA SER A 52 -2.74 10.16 -17.10
C SER A 52 -3.86 10.72 -16.20
N PRO A 53 -4.06 12.05 -16.13
CA PRO A 53 -5.13 12.67 -15.33
C PRO A 53 -6.55 12.23 -15.73
N ASN A 54 -6.70 11.53 -16.86
CA ASN A 54 -7.97 11.21 -17.48
C ASN A 54 -8.68 9.96 -16.95
N ASP A 55 -8.08 9.19 -16.04
CA ASP A 55 -8.79 8.07 -15.40
C ASP A 55 -9.68 8.51 -14.22
N ALA A 56 -9.65 9.80 -13.87
CA ALA A 56 -10.70 10.46 -13.09
C ALA A 56 -11.84 10.94 -13.99
N SER A 57 -12.48 10.05 -14.77
CA SER A 57 -13.70 10.39 -15.50
C SER A 57 -14.95 10.38 -14.59
N GLY A 58 -14.83 10.92 -13.38
CA GLY A 58 -15.95 11.47 -12.61
C GLY A 58 -15.83 12.99 -12.70
N HIS A 59 -16.77 13.64 -13.37
CA HIS A 59 -16.75 15.09 -13.59
C HIS A 59 -16.69 15.86 -12.27
N GLY A 60 -15.49 16.29 -11.88
CA GLY A 60 -15.27 17.38 -10.93
C GLY A 60 -15.19 18.68 -11.72
N VAL A 61 -16.16 19.56 -11.50
CA VAL A 61 -16.22 20.90 -12.09
C VAL A 61 -14.97 21.71 -11.75
N ASP A 62 -14.35 22.29 -12.79
CA ASP A 62 -13.26 23.25 -12.70
C ASP A 62 -13.68 24.49 -11.90
N MET A 63 -13.02 24.73 -10.77
CA MET A 63 -12.97 26.03 -10.10
C MET A 63 -11.54 26.27 -9.58
N ASN A 64 -10.73 26.90 -10.43
CA ASN A 64 -9.55 27.71 -10.10
C ASN A 64 -8.35 27.04 -9.38
N GLY A 65 -7.39 26.55 -10.19
CA GLY A 65 -6.11 27.27 -10.28
C GLY A 65 -5.00 26.98 -9.26
N VAL A 66 -4.86 25.76 -8.74
CA VAL A 66 -3.56 25.27 -8.23
C VAL A 66 -3.41 23.80 -8.62
N GLY A 67 -2.56 23.54 -9.62
CA GLY A 67 -2.36 22.21 -10.19
C GLY A 67 -1.93 21.21 -9.13
N ALA A 68 -2.54 20.02 -9.15
CA ALA A 68 -1.97 18.85 -8.49
C ALA A 68 -0.53 18.70 -9.00
N VAL A 69 0.44 18.79 -8.09
CA VAL A 69 1.85 18.57 -8.44
C VAL A 69 1.94 17.11 -8.91
N PRO A 70 2.32 16.85 -10.17
CA PRO A 70 2.41 15.48 -10.67
C PRO A 70 3.46 14.73 -9.86
N PRO A 71 3.22 13.46 -9.47
CA PRO A 71 4.24 12.64 -8.85
C PRO A 71 5.46 12.52 -9.78
N VAL A 72 6.65 12.48 -9.18
CA VAL A 72 7.92 12.41 -9.92
C VAL A 72 7.93 11.14 -10.79
N GLN A 73 8.43 11.24 -12.02
CA GLN A 73 8.64 10.08 -12.92
C GLN A 73 9.41 8.98 -12.18
N GLY A 74 8.80 7.80 -12.01
CA GLY A 74 9.39 6.63 -11.34
C GLY A 74 8.56 6.01 -10.21
N ASP A 75 7.54 6.71 -9.70
CA ASP A 75 6.79 6.28 -8.50
C ASP A 75 5.42 5.61 -8.78
N ALA A 76 4.99 5.52 -10.04
CA ALA A 76 3.68 4.95 -10.39
C ALA A 76 3.59 3.47 -9.96
N PRO A 77 2.52 3.02 -9.28
CA PRO A 77 2.34 1.62 -8.89
C PRO A 77 2.37 0.70 -10.12
N TRP A 78 2.72 -0.57 -9.91
CA TRP A 78 2.60 -1.57 -10.97
C TRP A 78 1.13 -1.76 -11.35
N ALA A 79 0.88 -2.02 -12.63
CA ALA A 79 -0.46 -2.24 -13.17
C ALA A 79 -0.43 -3.38 -14.21
N VAL A 80 -1.58 -4.04 -14.37
CA VAL A 80 -1.79 -5.10 -15.36
C VAL A 80 -2.53 -4.55 -16.56
N PHE A 81 -2.03 -4.84 -17.76
CA PHE A 81 -2.63 -4.47 -19.03
C PHE A 81 -2.91 -5.71 -19.87
N ALA A 82 -4.05 -5.73 -20.54
CA ALA A 82 -4.31 -6.73 -21.58
C ALA A 82 -3.38 -6.51 -22.78
N VAL A 83 -2.89 -7.59 -23.39
CA VAL A 83 -2.10 -7.56 -24.63
C VAL A 83 -2.90 -8.03 -25.84
N SER A 84 -4.06 -8.63 -25.59
CA SER A 84 -5.01 -9.14 -26.58
C SER A 84 -6.42 -9.13 -25.96
N ASP A 85 -7.45 -9.39 -26.78
CA ASP A 85 -8.81 -9.56 -26.27
C ASP A 85 -8.88 -10.80 -25.36
N ILE A 86 -9.47 -10.63 -24.18
CA ILE A 86 -9.56 -11.67 -23.16
C ILE A 86 -11.03 -12.12 -23.05
N PRO A 87 -11.35 -13.35 -23.49
CA PRO A 87 -12.67 -13.92 -23.26
C PRO A 87 -12.99 -14.05 -21.76
N GLU A 88 -14.27 -13.90 -21.42
CA GLU A 88 -14.76 -14.12 -20.06
C GLU A 88 -14.46 -15.55 -19.57
N GLY A 89 -14.14 -15.69 -18.29
CA GLY A 89 -13.79 -16.97 -17.67
C GLY A 89 -12.38 -17.49 -17.97
N ARG A 90 -11.56 -16.75 -18.73
CA ARG A 90 -10.15 -17.10 -18.95
C ARG A 90 -9.33 -16.89 -17.68
N VAL A 91 -8.54 -17.90 -17.33
CA VAL A 91 -7.56 -17.81 -16.25
C VAL A 91 -6.39 -16.94 -16.70
N LEU A 92 -6.16 -15.84 -15.98
CA LEU A 92 -5.06 -14.92 -16.26
C LEU A 92 -3.78 -15.24 -15.49
N ALA A 93 -3.95 -15.73 -14.26
CA ALA A 93 -2.86 -16.03 -13.36
C ALA A 93 -3.21 -17.17 -12.41
N THR A 94 -2.18 -17.86 -11.92
CA THR A 94 -2.27 -18.86 -10.84
C THR A 94 -1.28 -18.48 -9.76
N ILE A 95 -1.78 -18.32 -8.53
CA ILE A 95 -1.04 -17.85 -7.37
C ILE A 95 -1.10 -18.96 -6.31
N PRO A 96 0.01 -19.67 -6.01
CA PRO A 96 -0.01 -20.72 -5.01
C PRO A 96 -0.29 -20.15 -3.62
N ARG A 97 -1.15 -20.80 -2.81
CA ARG A 97 -1.52 -20.28 -1.48
C ARG A 97 -0.33 -19.99 -0.55
N HIS A 98 0.76 -20.76 -0.66
CA HIS A 98 1.94 -20.51 0.16
C HIS A 98 2.66 -19.19 -0.17
N THR A 99 2.36 -18.53 -1.27
CA THR A 99 2.96 -17.23 -1.65
C THR A 99 2.16 -16.04 -1.13
N VAL A 100 0.92 -16.25 -0.66
CA VAL A 100 0.14 -15.17 -0.03
C VAL A 100 0.73 -14.82 1.33
N LEU A 101 0.80 -13.53 1.63
CA LEU A 101 1.24 -13.02 2.92
C LEU A 101 0.01 -12.80 3.80
N SER A 102 -0.24 -13.78 4.67
CA SER A 102 -1.29 -13.75 5.69
C SER A 102 -0.70 -13.86 7.09
N ALA A 103 -1.52 -13.63 8.12
CA ALA A 103 -1.13 -13.90 9.50
C ALA A 103 -0.63 -15.35 9.67
N ALA A 104 -1.36 -16.32 9.11
CA ALA A 104 -1.08 -17.76 9.20
C ALA A 104 0.20 -18.19 8.47
N ASN A 105 0.53 -17.55 7.34
CA ASN A 105 1.72 -17.90 6.57
C ASN A 105 3.00 -17.21 7.05
N SER A 106 2.88 -16.09 7.77
CA SER A 106 4.03 -15.28 8.17
C SER A 106 4.96 -16.00 9.15
N GLY A 107 6.21 -15.56 9.20
CA GLY A 107 7.17 -15.99 10.22
C GLY A 107 6.86 -15.47 11.62
N LEU A 108 5.75 -14.77 11.83
CA LEU A 108 5.23 -14.33 13.14
C LEU A 108 4.00 -15.13 13.58
N ALA A 109 3.49 -16.06 12.77
CA ALA A 109 2.23 -16.78 13.00
C ALA A 109 2.13 -17.41 14.41
N ASP A 110 3.24 -17.97 14.92
CA ASP A 110 3.32 -18.55 16.26
C ASP A 110 3.10 -17.52 17.37
N VAL A 111 3.75 -16.35 17.24
CA VAL A 111 3.59 -15.24 18.20
C VAL A 111 2.18 -14.67 18.13
N LEU A 112 1.63 -14.48 16.92
CA LEU A 112 0.27 -13.98 16.75
C LEU A 112 -0.77 -14.89 17.42
N ALA A 113 -0.60 -16.21 17.29
CA ALA A 113 -1.46 -17.19 17.94
C ALA A 113 -1.30 -17.18 19.48
N LEU A 114 -0.07 -17.12 19.99
CA LEU A 114 0.20 -17.07 21.44
C LEU A 114 -0.38 -15.80 22.08
N GLU A 115 -0.31 -14.68 21.38
CA GLU A 115 -0.84 -13.39 21.81
C GLU A 115 -2.34 -13.23 21.52
N GLN A 116 -2.97 -14.23 20.88
CA GLN A 116 -4.39 -14.22 20.49
C GLN A 116 -4.76 -13.01 19.61
N LEU A 117 -3.81 -12.55 18.79
CA LEU A 117 -4.04 -11.49 17.82
C LEU A 117 -4.77 -12.05 16.59
N GLY A 118 -5.89 -11.43 16.24
CA GLY A 118 -6.71 -11.82 15.10
C GLY A 118 -7.07 -10.66 14.17
N GLY A 119 -7.78 -10.99 13.09
CA GLY A 119 -8.31 -10.01 12.14
C GLY A 119 -7.24 -9.14 11.48
N GLY A 120 -7.61 -7.90 11.14
CA GLY A 120 -6.73 -6.95 10.45
C GLY A 120 -5.45 -6.65 11.23
N LEU A 121 -5.50 -6.56 12.56
CA LEU A 121 -4.32 -6.28 13.37
C LEU A 121 -3.26 -7.37 13.25
N ALA A 122 -3.68 -8.65 13.25
CA ALA A 122 -2.76 -9.78 13.05
C ALA A 122 -2.11 -9.74 11.66
N LEU A 123 -2.87 -9.41 10.61
CA LEU A 123 -2.33 -9.25 9.27
C LEU A 123 -1.34 -8.09 9.18
N VAL A 124 -1.65 -6.93 9.77
CA VAL A 124 -0.75 -5.78 9.80
C VAL A 124 0.55 -6.14 10.53
N ALA A 125 0.47 -6.81 11.68
CA ALA A 125 1.64 -7.27 12.42
C ALA A 125 2.50 -8.27 11.61
N ALA A 126 1.86 -9.19 10.88
CA ALA A 126 2.54 -10.13 9.98
C ALA A 126 3.27 -9.41 8.83
N VAL A 127 2.62 -8.46 8.17
CA VAL A 127 3.21 -7.67 7.08
C VAL A 127 4.36 -6.81 7.60
N MET A 128 4.17 -6.15 8.74
CA MET A 128 5.20 -5.36 9.43
C MET A 128 6.43 -6.19 9.81
N TYR A 129 6.22 -7.40 10.34
CA TYR A 129 7.29 -8.34 10.67
C TYR A 129 8.11 -8.74 9.44
N GLU A 130 7.45 -9.15 8.36
CA GLU A 130 8.12 -9.57 7.13
C GLU A 130 8.85 -8.40 6.47
N ALA A 131 8.28 -7.19 6.48
CA ALA A 131 8.95 -5.99 5.99
C ALA A 131 10.21 -5.67 6.79
N ALA A 132 10.15 -5.74 8.13
CA ALA A 132 11.28 -5.46 9.01
C ALA A 132 12.45 -6.43 8.82
N ARG A 133 12.18 -7.68 8.39
CA ARG A 133 13.21 -8.69 8.10
C ARG A 133 14.02 -8.41 6.83
N GLY A 134 13.56 -7.49 5.97
CA GLY A 134 14.22 -7.17 4.72
C GLY A 134 14.48 -8.43 3.88
N SER A 135 15.70 -8.57 3.35
CA SER A 135 16.09 -9.71 2.50
C SER A 135 16.01 -11.08 3.18
N GLY A 136 15.86 -11.14 4.51
CA GLY A 136 15.59 -12.37 5.25
C GLY A 136 14.13 -12.84 5.16
N SER A 137 13.22 -12.03 4.62
CA SER A 137 11.83 -12.41 4.39
C SER A 137 11.66 -13.17 3.07
N LYS A 138 10.81 -14.20 3.10
CA LYS A 138 10.35 -14.88 1.88
C LYS A 138 9.60 -13.93 0.94
N TRP A 139 8.93 -12.91 1.49
CA TRP A 139 8.16 -11.91 0.75
C TRP A 139 8.96 -10.66 0.42
N TYR A 140 10.28 -10.64 0.64
CA TYR A 140 11.10 -9.46 0.40
C TYR A 140 10.92 -8.90 -1.01
N GLY A 141 10.98 -9.74 -2.05
CA GLY A 141 10.83 -9.30 -3.44
C GLY A 141 9.43 -8.76 -3.78
N TYR A 142 8.40 -9.18 -3.03
CA TYR A 142 7.06 -8.61 -3.14
C TYR A 142 6.97 -7.28 -2.39
N LEU A 143 7.33 -7.24 -1.11
CA LEU A 143 7.23 -6.05 -0.26
C LEU A 143 8.13 -4.92 -0.77
N SER A 144 9.30 -5.23 -1.34
CA SER A 144 10.18 -4.23 -1.98
C SER A 144 9.61 -3.66 -3.27
N SER A 145 8.65 -4.34 -3.91
CA SER A 145 8.01 -3.87 -5.14
C SER A 145 6.88 -2.87 -4.88
N LEU A 146 6.37 -2.83 -3.64
CA LEU A 146 5.26 -1.98 -3.24
C LEU A 146 5.68 -0.50 -3.16
N PRO A 147 4.73 0.44 -3.32
CA PRO A 147 4.99 1.84 -3.01
C PRO A 147 5.44 2.01 -1.55
N PRO A 148 6.25 3.04 -1.24
CA PRO A 148 6.66 3.32 0.14
C PRO A 148 5.49 3.50 1.10
N LEU A 149 4.37 4.04 0.63
CA LEU A 149 3.12 4.27 1.37
C LEU A 149 1.96 4.36 0.39
N GLU A 150 0.79 3.85 0.76
CA GLU A 150 -0.43 4.00 -0.05
C GLU A 150 -1.15 5.31 0.26
N TYR A 151 -1.81 5.89 -0.75
CA TYR A 151 -2.43 7.21 -0.65
C TYR A 151 -3.78 7.13 0.08
N LEU A 152 -3.75 7.01 1.41
CA LEU A 152 -4.94 6.99 2.27
C LEU A 152 -5.08 8.30 3.05
N PRO A 153 -6.31 8.84 3.26
CA PRO A 153 -6.54 10.09 3.99
C PRO A 153 -5.91 10.13 5.39
N VAL A 154 -5.80 8.99 6.08
CA VAL A 154 -5.14 8.87 7.39
C VAL A 154 -3.65 9.31 7.37
N PHE A 155 -3.02 9.37 6.20
CA PHE A 155 -1.64 9.81 6.00
C PHE A 155 -1.49 11.19 5.37
N TRP A 156 -2.60 11.91 5.13
CA TRP A 156 -2.56 13.24 4.54
C TRP A 156 -2.05 14.28 5.55
N SER A 157 -1.41 15.34 5.04
CA SER A 157 -1.00 16.47 5.88
C SER A 157 -2.22 17.23 6.39
N GLU A 158 -2.04 18.08 7.42
CA GLU A 158 -3.15 18.89 7.94
C GLU A 158 -3.71 19.81 6.86
N GLU A 159 -2.86 20.35 5.98
CA GLU A 159 -3.27 21.17 4.84
C GLU A 159 -4.06 20.36 3.80
N GLU A 160 -3.71 19.09 3.57
CA GLU A 160 -4.45 18.19 2.70
C GLU A 160 -5.80 17.79 3.30
N LEU A 161 -5.87 17.58 4.62
CA LEU A 161 -7.12 17.30 5.33
C LEU A 161 -8.03 18.53 5.42
N GLN A 162 -7.49 19.74 5.49
CA GLN A 162 -8.27 20.98 5.40
C GLN A 162 -8.99 21.11 4.05
N ARG A 163 -8.46 20.51 2.98
CA ARG A 163 -9.18 20.44 1.68
C ARG A 163 -10.39 19.52 1.71
N LEU A 164 -10.55 18.72 2.77
CA LEU A 164 -11.72 17.89 3.04
C LEU A 164 -12.66 18.54 4.08
N GLU A 165 -12.41 19.79 4.48
CA GLU A 165 -13.28 20.52 5.40
C GLU A 165 -14.69 20.65 4.81
N GLY A 166 -15.70 20.24 5.59
CA GLY A 166 -17.09 20.10 5.13
C GLY A 166 -17.47 18.69 4.66
N THR A 167 -16.52 17.75 4.63
CA THR A 167 -16.80 16.31 4.54
C THR A 167 -16.56 15.64 5.89
N ASP A 168 -17.24 14.52 6.14
CA ASP A 168 -17.02 13.70 7.33
C ASP A 168 -15.59 13.11 7.45
N VAL A 169 -14.77 13.23 6.41
CA VAL A 169 -13.49 12.51 6.25
C VAL A 169 -12.33 13.18 7.00
N GLY A 170 -12.28 14.52 7.05
CA GLY A 170 -11.14 15.25 7.64
C GLY A 170 -10.95 14.98 9.14
N GLY A 171 -12.05 15.07 9.92
CA GLY A 171 -12.02 14.78 11.35
C GLY A 171 -11.79 13.30 11.68
N ARG A 172 -12.30 12.40 10.82
CA ARG A 172 -12.11 10.94 10.98
C ARG A 172 -10.66 10.53 10.73
N ALA A 173 -10.01 11.07 9.71
CA ALA A 173 -8.62 10.72 9.37
C ALA A 173 -7.62 10.97 10.52
N LYS A 174 -7.77 12.09 11.25
CA LYS A 174 -6.93 12.37 12.42
C LYS A 174 -7.20 11.40 13.57
N ALA A 175 -8.48 11.18 13.89
CA ALA A 175 -8.88 10.24 14.93
C ALA A 175 -8.43 8.81 14.61
N ASP A 176 -8.55 8.38 13.35
CA ASP A 176 -8.09 7.08 12.86
C ASP A 176 -6.57 6.93 13.03
N ARG A 177 -5.79 7.97 12.74
CA ARG A 177 -4.33 7.95 12.93
C ARG A 177 -3.94 7.81 14.40
N GLU A 178 -4.64 8.52 15.29
CA GLU A 178 -4.43 8.43 16.74
C GLU A 178 -4.83 7.04 17.27
N ALA A 179 -5.96 6.49 16.82
CA ALA A 179 -6.40 5.14 17.16
C ALA A 179 -5.41 4.08 16.69
N MET A 180 -4.91 4.16 15.45
CA MET A 180 -3.89 3.26 14.92
C MET A 180 -2.60 3.30 15.74
N ALA A 181 -2.16 4.48 16.18
CA ALA A 181 -1.00 4.60 17.04
C ALA A 181 -1.26 3.97 18.42
N ALA A 182 -2.45 4.18 18.99
CA ALA A 182 -2.85 3.58 20.26
C ALA A 182 -2.89 2.05 20.18
N ASP A 183 -3.42 1.47 19.09
CA ASP A 183 -3.44 0.03 18.85
C ASP A 183 -2.02 -0.55 18.79
N PHE A 184 -1.09 0.12 18.09
CA PHE A 184 0.31 -0.28 18.06
C PHE A 184 0.93 -0.27 19.46
N GLU A 185 0.77 0.82 20.21
CA GLU A 185 1.36 0.97 21.55
C GLU A 185 0.78 -0.03 22.57
N ALA A 186 -0.51 -0.33 22.48
CA ALA A 186 -1.19 -1.24 23.39
C ALA A 186 -0.87 -2.72 23.09
N GLU A 187 -0.88 -3.11 21.81
CA GLU A 187 -0.87 -4.52 21.42
C GLU A 187 0.49 -5.00 20.90
N LEU A 188 1.14 -4.20 20.03
CA LEU A 188 2.33 -4.66 19.29
C LEU A 188 3.65 -4.18 19.88
N ALA A 189 3.72 -2.97 20.43
CA ALA A 189 4.93 -2.45 21.07
C ALA A 189 5.41 -3.34 22.24
N PRO A 190 4.54 -3.86 23.12
CA PRO A 190 4.95 -4.74 24.20
C PRO A 190 5.59 -6.06 23.74
N LEU A 191 5.35 -6.48 22.48
CA LEU A 191 5.92 -7.71 21.93
C LEU A 191 7.45 -7.65 21.84
N LEU A 192 8.06 -6.46 21.71
CA LEU A 192 9.53 -6.31 21.77
C LEU A 192 10.10 -6.82 23.08
N PHE A 193 9.41 -6.60 24.19
CA PHE A 193 9.82 -7.05 25.52
C PHE A 193 9.43 -8.50 25.79
N ARG A 194 8.29 -8.97 25.27
CA ARG A 194 7.84 -10.37 25.42
C ARG A 194 8.64 -11.35 24.56
N TYR A 195 9.07 -10.94 23.37
CA TYR A 195 9.79 -11.77 22.39
C TYR A 195 11.12 -11.15 21.93
N PRO A 196 12.03 -10.78 22.85
CA PRO A 196 13.23 -10.00 22.52
C PRO A 196 14.20 -10.72 21.58
N LYS A 197 14.24 -12.06 21.63
CA LYS A 197 15.07 -12.86 20.71
C LYS A 197 14.57 -12.80 19.26
N ARG A 198 13.26 -12.69 19.06
CA ARG A 198 12.62 -12.70 17.73
C ARG A 198 12.49 -11.29 17.16
N LEU A 199 12.10 -10.33 17.99
CA LEU A 199 11.80 -8.95 17.57
C LEU A 199 12.91 -7.95 17.89
N GLY A 200 13.80 -8.24 18.85
CA GLY A 200 14.92 -7.36 19.19
C GLY A 200 15.81 -6.99 17.99
N PRO A 201 16.21 -7.95 17.12
CA PRO A 201 16.95 -7.62 15.89
C PRO A 201 16.17 -6.73 14.91
N LEU A 202 14.85 -6.64 15.06
CA LEU A 202 13.93 -5.91 14.17
C LEU A 202 13.46 -4.58 14.76
N THR A 203 14.03 -4.11 15.88
CA THR A 203 13.55 -2.92 16.61
C THR A 203 13.44 -1.65 15.73
N HIS A 204 14.29 -1.50 14.71
CA HIS A 204 14.24 -0.37 13.78
C HIS A 204 13.02 -0.42 12.84
N GLY A 205 12.53 -1.62 12.54
CA GLY A 205 11.31 -1.86 11.75
C GLY A 205 10.08 -2.17 12.61
N TRP A 206 10.19 -2.09 13.94
CA TRP A 206 9.12 -2.38 14.87
C TRP A 206 8.67 -1.12 15.64
N ASN A 207 8.10 -0.16 14.91
CA ASN A 207 7.62 1.12 15.44
C ASN A 207 6.33 1.56 14.75
N VAL A 208 5.70 2.62 15.28
CA VAL A 208 4.43 3.16 14.76
C VAL A 208 4.49 3.54 13.27
N GLY A 209 5.62 4.03 12.77
CA GLY A 209 5.78 4.36 11.35
C GLY A 209 5.77 3.13 10.44
N ALA A 210 6.38 2.04 10.88
CA ALA A 210 6.33 0.76 10.18
C ALA A 210 4.94 0.12 10.26
N PHE A 211 4.25 0.25 11.40
CA PHE A 211 2.87 -0.18 11.56
C PHE A 211 1.93 0.55 10.59
N MET A 212 2.01 1.88 10.55
CA MET A 212 1.24 2.72 9.63
C MET A 212 1.48 2.35 8.16
N ARG A 213 2.73 2.09 7.80
CA ARG A 213 3.09 1.63 6.45
C ARG A 213 2.45 0.28 6.12
N ALA A 214 2.59 -0.71 7.00
CA ALA A 214 2.01 -2.04 6.81
C ALA A 214 0.48 -1.97 6.73
N ALA A 215 -0.16 -1.17 7.60
CA ALA A 215 -1.59 -0.93 7.56
C ALA A 215 -2.05 -0.27 6.25
N SER A 216 -1.24 0.63 5.67
CA SER A 216 -1.54 1.23 4.36
C SER A 216 -1.61 0.20 3.24
N TRP A 217 -0.68 -0.76 3.24
CA TRP A 217 -0.67 -1.86 2.27
C TRP A 217 -1.86 -2.79 2.50
N VAL A 218 -2.12 -3.19 3.75
CA VAL A 218 -3.24 -4.07 4.09
C VAL A 218 -4.58 -3.45 3.69
N ALA A 219 -4.82 -2.19 4.05
CA ALA A 219 -6.09 -1.51 3.78
C ALA A 219 -6.38 -1.34 2.28
N SER A 220 -5.36 -1.32 1.42
CA SER A 220 -5.50 -1.11 -0.03
C SER A 220 -5.41 -2.39 -0.85
N ARG A 221 -4.79 -3.46 -0.34
CA ARG A 221 -4.38 -4.64 -1.13
C ARG A 221 -4.84 -5.98 -0.56
N ALA A 222 -5.39 -6.02 0.65
CA ALA A 222 -5.79 -7.29 1.25
C ALA A 222 -7.06 -7.87 0.61
N PHE A 223 -7.05 -9.18 0.42
CA PHE A 223 -8.20 -9.98 -0.02
C PHE A 223 -8.43 -11.13 0.95
N TYR A 224 -9.69 -11.47 1.17
CA TYR A 224 -10.03 -12.73 1.81
C TYR A 224 -9.68 -13.89 0.87
N VAL A 225 -8.85 -14.83 1.33
CA VAL A 225 -8.37 -15.98 0.53
C VAL A 225 -9.19 -17.24 0.82
N ASP A 226 -9.23 -17.67 2.08
CA ASP A 226 -9.98 -18.82 2.57
C ASP A 226 -10.02 -18.82 4.12
N GLU A 227 -10.68 -19.80 4.72
CA GLU A 227 -10.83 -19.91 6.18
C GLU A 227 -9.49 -20.05 6.93
N HIS A 228 -8.46 -20.59 6.29
CA HIS A 228 -7.16 -20.79 6.94
C HIS A 228 -6.30 -19.51 6.88
N HIS A 229 -6.28 -18.85 5.73
CA HIS A 229 -5.44 -17.67 5.51
C HIS A 229 -6.12 -16.38 5.96
N GLY A 230 -7.46 -16.32 5.96
CA GLY A 230 -8.22 -15.11 6.20
C GLY A 230 -7.89 -14.03 5.16
N ASP A 231 -7.82 -12.78 5.63
CA ASP A 231 -7.32 -11.67 4.82
C ASP A 231 -5.81 -11.80 4.60
N ALA A 232 -5.36 -11.56 3.37
CA ALA A 232 -3.96 -11.67 2.99
C ALA A 232 -3.61 -10.67 1.89
N LEU A 233 -2.33 -10.30 1.83
CA LEU A 233 -1.76 -9.71 0.63
C LEU A 233 -1.50 -10.82 -0.38
N VAL A 234 -2.05 -10.67 -1.59
CA VAL A 234 -2.00 -11.69 -2.65
C VAL A 234 -1.15 -11.14 -3.81
N PRO A 235 0.16 -11.44 -3.85
CA PRO A 235 1.05 -10.90 -4.87
C PRO A 235 0.52 -11.21 -6.27
N LEU A 236 0.66 -10.24 -7.19
CA LEU A 236 0.08 -10.21 -8.54
C LEU A 236 -1.42 -9.88 -8.58
N ALA A 237 -2.25 -10.50 -7.73
CA ALA A 237 -3.69 -10.19 -7.72
C ALA A 237 -3.94 -8.73 -7.26
N ASP A 238 -3.14 -8.25 -6.32
CA ASP A 238 -3.18 -6.87 -5.81
C ASP A 238 -2.55 -5.82 -6.74
N VAL A 239 -2.09 -6.22 -7.93
CA VAL A 239 -1.60 -5.34 -9.00
C VAL A 239 -2.74 -4.95 -9.96
N PHE A 240 -3.87 -5.67 -9.92
CA PHE A 240 -5.05 -5.32 -10.70
C PHE A 240 -5.72 -4.09 -10.09
N ASN A 241 -5.73 -2.99 -10.83
CA ASN A 241 -6.39 -1.76 -10.38
C ASN A 241 -7.92 -1.91 -10.35
N HIS A 242 -8.56 -1.27 -9.39
CA HIS A 242 -10.01 -1.19 -9.33
C HIS A 242 -10.53 -0.19 -10.38
N LYS A 243 -11.51 -0.59 -11.19
CA LYS A 243 -12.33 0.31 -12.00
C LYS A 243 -13.79 0.13 -11.59
N ALA A 244 -14.44 1.20 -11.15
CA ALA A 244 -15.88 1.17 -10.93
C ALA A 244 -16.56 0.87 -12.27
N ALA A 245 -17.41 -0.17 -12.30
CA ALA A 245 -18.15 -0.52 -13.50
C ALA A 245 -19.00 0.68 -13.94
N ARG A 246 -18.86 1.11 -15.21
CA ARG A 246 -19.82 2.06 -15.80
C ARG A 246 -21.15 1.33 -15.92
N VAL A 247 -22.10 1.71 -15.08
CA VAL A 247 -23.50 1.35 -15.29
C VAL A 247 -24.01 2.28 -16.39
N ASP A 248 -24.11 1.77 -17.61
CA ASP A 248 -24.88 2.46 -18.65
C ASP A 248 -26.35 2.38 -18.23
N LEU A 249 -26.85 3.48 -17.66
CA LEU A 249 -28.28 3.70 -17.53
C LEU A 249 -28.82 3.82 -18.96
N ARG A 250 -29.45 2.75 -19.44
CA ARG A 250 -30.21 2.76 -20.70
C ARG A 250 -31.32 3.80 -20.55
N GLY A 251 -31.15 4.95 -21.19
CA GLY A 251 -32.22 5.90 -21.50
C GLY A 251 -33.06 5.42 -22.67
#